data_AF-A0A8D8SQ91-F1
#
_entry.id   AF-A0A8D8SQ91-F1
#
_cell.length_a   1.000
_cell.length_b   1.000
_cell.length_c   1.000
_cell.angle_alpha   90.00
_cell.angle_beta   90.00
_cell.angle_gamma   90.00
#
_symmetry.space_group_name_H-M   'P 1'
#
loop_
_entity.id
_entity.type
_entity.pdbx_description
1 polymer ?
#
loop_
_entity_poly.entity_id
_entity_poly.type
_entity_poly.pdbx_seq_one_letter_code
_entity_poly.pdbx_strand_id
1 'polypeptide(L)'
;MTEQSAFYAPQFLRHFIELYRSHPCLWQIKNPNYGNKSMRKAAYEDLVDLTKTIVQDCDEDYIKKKIDSLRGSYRRETKKVNSSKAAGMTGEAIYTPKLWYYDLVSFMLTKKRLTAVPTLTRYRLRFKSI
;
A
#
# COMPACT_ATOMS: atom_id res chain seq x y z
N MET A 1 20.89 14.12 14.97
CA MET A 1 20.29 13.07 14.11
C MET A 1 18.98 13.62 13.57
N THR A 2 18.73 13.57 12.26
CA THR A 2 17.50 14.16 11.69
C THR A 2 16.29 13.29 12.03
N GLU A 3 15.19 13.89 12.48
CA GLU A 3 13.94 13.20 12.85
C GLU A 3 13.40 12.30 11.71
N GLN A 4 13.69 12.67 10.46
CA GLN A 4 13.36 11.85 9.30
C GLN A 4 14.12 10.52 9.27
N SER A 5 15.38 10.48 9.69
CA SER A 5 16.18 9.24 9.69
C SER A 5 15.67 8.22 10.70
N ALA A 6 15.19 8.67 11.86
CA ALA A 6 14.62 7.80 12.90
C ALA A 6 13.31 7.14 12.44
N PHE A 7 12.45 7.88 11.74
CA PHE A 7 11.19 7.35 11.21
C PHE A 7 11.40 6.24 10.16
N TYR A 8 12.43 6.35 9.32
CA TYR A 8 12.75 5.33 8.30
C TYR A 8 13.62 4.20 8.83
N ALA A 9 13.88 4.13 10.13
CA ALA A 9 14.56 3.00 10.74
C ALA A 9 13.78 1.71 10.46
N PRO A 10 14.44 0.59 10.06
CA PRO A 10 13.75 -0.60 9.60
C PRO A 10 12.70 -1.16 10.56
N GLN A 11 13.02 -1.21 11.85
CA GLN A 11 12.13 -1.74 12.88
C GLN A 11 10.90 -0.83 13.08
N PHE A 12 11.14 0.47 13.24
CA PHE A 12 10.08 1.44 13.47
C PHE A 12 9.14 1.55 12.25
N LEU A 13 9.71 1.73 11.06
CA LEU A 13 8.90 1.86 9.85
C LEU A 13 8.07 0.61 9.58
N ARG A 14 8.63 -0.59 9.83
CA ARG A 14 7.88 -1.84 9.70
C ARG A 14 6.68 -1.86 10.64
N HIS A 15 6.90 -1.56 11.91
CA HIS A 15 5.82 -1.55 12.90
C HIS A 15 4.77 -0.48 12.58
N PHE A 16 5.19 0.71 12.14
CA PHE A 16 4.31 1.77 11.65
C PHE A 16 3.45 1.30 10.47
N ILE A 17 4.04 0.61 9.49
CA ILE A 17 3.31 0.09 8.32
C ILE A 17 2.34 -1.02 8.74
N GLU A 18 2.72 -1.90 9.66
CA GLU A 18 1.87 -2.97 10.19
C GLU A 18 0.65 -2.41 10.93
N LEU A 19 0.85 -1.41 11.80
CA LEU A 19 -0.23 -0.70 12.48
C LEU A 19 -1.13 0.04 11.47
N TYR A 20 -0.55 0.74 10.50
CA TYR A 20 -1.34 1.37 9.44
C TYR A 20 -2.17 0.34 8.64
N ARG A 21 -1.62 -0.85 8.43
CA ARG A 21 -2.31 -1.96 7.74
C ARG A 21 -3.49 -2.50 8.54
N SER A 22 -3.42 -2.53 9.87
CA SER A 22 -4.54 -2.98 10.72
C SER A 22 -5.72 -2.01 10.75
N HIS A 23 -5.56 -0.78 10.25
CA HIS A 23 -6.63 0.22 10.16
C HIS A 23 -7.15 0.39 8.71
N PRO A 24 -8.01 -0.52 8.20
CA PRO A 24 -8.54 -0.41 6.85
C PRO A 24 -9.42 0.83 6.64
N CYS A 25 -9.92 1.47 7.72
CA CYS A 25 -10.63 2.75 7.65
C CYS A 25 -9.78 3.89 7.07
N LEU A 26 -8.45 3.79 7.09
CA LEU A 26 -7.54 4.82 6.57
C LEU A 26 -7.19 4.65 5.09
N TRP A 27 -7.10 3.43 4.59
CA TRP A 27 -6.55 3.14 3.26
C TRP A 27 -7.51 2.40 2.32
N GLN A 28 -8.51 1.69 2.85
CA GLN A 28 -9.43 0.88 2.05
C GLN A 28 -10.72 1.64 1.76
N ILE A 29 -10.80 2.27 0.58
CA ILE A 29 -11.98 3.05 0.14
C ILE A 29 -13.28 2.22 0.14
N LYS A 30 -13.16 0.92 -0.14
CA LYS A 30 -14.32 -0.01 -0.16
C LYS A 30 -14.79 -0.43 1.24
N ASN A 31 -14.07 -0.07 2.30
CA ASN A 31 -14.46 -0.42 3.65
C ASN A 31 -15.65 0.47 4.08
N PRO A 32 -16.73 -0.09 4.66
CA PRO A 32 -17.85 0.72 5.16
C PRO A 32 -17.41 1.80 6.17
N ASN A 33 -16.33 1.53 6.90
CA ASN A 33 -15.79 2.44 7.91
C ASN A 33 -14.87 3.53 7.34
N TYR A 34 -14.62 3.55 6.02
CA TYR A 34 -13.79 4.57 5.38
C TYR A 34 -14.39 5.98 5.48
N GLY A 35 -15.72 6.08 5.55
CA GLY A 35 -16.45 7.32 5.76
C GLY A 35 -16.63 7.70 7.25
N ASN A 36 -16.33 6.79 8.18
CA ASN A 36 -16.58 7.01 9.60
C ASN A 36 -15.46 7.88 10.22
N LYS A 37 -15.79 9.15 10.49
CA LYS A 37 -14.85 10.13 11.05
C LYS A 37 -14.26 9.68 12.39
N SER A 38 -15.08 9.11 13.29
CA SER A 38 -14.64 8.69 14.62
C SER A 38 -13.63 7.55 14.54
N MET A 39 -13.88 6.54 13.70
CA MET A 39 -12.94 5.43 13.52
C MET A 39 -11.64 5.84 12.85
N ARG A 40 -11.69 6.83 11.95
CA ARG A 40 -10.48 7.39 11.33
C ARG A 40 -9.65 8.18 12.33
N LYS A 41 -10.31 8.98 13.17
CA LYS A 41 -9.65 9.74 14.23
C LYS A 41 -8.93 8.80 15.20
N ALA A 42 -9.63 7.78 15.70
CA ALA A 42 -9.02 6.77 16.58
C ALA A 42 -7.82 6.08 15.92
N ALA A 43 -7.94 5.67 14.65
CA ALA A 43 -6.82 5.06 13.93
C ALA A 43 -5.63 6.02 13.72
N TYR A 44 -5.86 7.32 13.57
CA TYR A 44 -4.77 8.31 13.53
C TYR A 44 -4.16 8.53 14.92
N GLU A 45 -4.96 8.55 15.98
CA GLU A 45 -4.48 8.65 17.36
C GLU A 45 -3.54 7.49 17.69
N ASP A 46 -3.90 6.25 17.33
CA ASP A 46 -3.03 5.07 17.50
C ASP A 46 -1.66 5.24 16.80
N LEU A 47 -1.65 5.78 15.57
CA LEU A 47 -0.42 6.04 14.81
C LEU A 47 0.39 7.19 15.39
N VAL A 48 -0.27 8.22 15.91
CA VAL A 48 0.36 9.35 16.60
C VAL A 48 1.05 8.84 17.86
N ASP A 49 0.37 8.05 18.68
CA ASP A 49 0.92 7.52 19.93
C ASP A 49 2.13 6.61 19.69
N LEU A 50 2.10 5.80 18.64
CA LEU A 50 3.28 5.06 18.21
C LEU A 50 4.43 6.01 17.83
N THR A 51 4.14 7.08 17.09
CA THR A 51 5.17 8.00 16.58
C THR A 51 5.71 8.95 17.65
N LYS A 52 4.94 9.23 18.70
CA LYS A 52 5.41 9.97 19.88
C LYS A 52 6.60 9.33 20.58
N THR A 53 6.77 8.01 20.43
CA THR A 53 7.95 7.29 20.97
C THR A 53 9.28 7.75 20.35
N ILE A 54 9.24 8.31 19.13
CA ILE A 54 10.43 8.78 18.40
C ILE A 54 10.44 10.30 18.18
N VAL A 55 9.26 10.92 18.05
CA VAL A 55 9.10 12.35 17.78
C VAL A 55 8.07 12.88 18.76
N GLN A 56 8.54 13.60 19.78
CA GLN A 56 7.71 14.02 20.90
C GLN A 56 6.62 15.04 20.51
N ASP A 57 6.86 15.83 19.47
CA ASP A 57 5.93 16.83 18.91
C ASP A 57 5.16 16.28 17.69
N CYS A 58 4.58 15.09 17.84
CA CYS A 58 3.86 14.42 16.76
C CYS A 58 2.36 14.73 16.79
N ASP A 59 1.89 15.41 15.74
CA ASP A 59 0.48 15.69 15.49
C ASP A 59 -0.15 14.76 14.42
N GLU A 60 -1.48 14.71 14.39
CA GLU A 60 -2.23 13.99 13.34
C GLU A 60 -1.82 14.44 11.93
N ASP A 61 -1.60 15.75 11.73
CA ASP A 61 -1.17 16.29 10.44
C ASP A 61 0.25 15.89 10.06
N TYR A 62 1.12 15.65 11.05
CA TYR A 62 2.45 15.07 10.82
C TYR A 62 2.31 13.65 10.26
N ILE A 63 1.47 12.82 10.88
CA ILE A 63 1.20 11.45 10.43
C ILE A 63 0.61 11.43 9.02
N LYS A 64 -0.37 12.29 8.72
CA LYS A 64 -0.94 12.42 7.37
C LYS A 64 0.14 12.74 6.33
N LYS A 65 1.00 13.72 6.61
CA LYS A 65 2.13 14.08 5.72
C LYS A 65 3.09 12.91 5.52
N LYS A 66 3.36 12.11 6.56
CA LYS A 66 4.22 10.91 6.46
C LYS A 66 3.59 9.82 5.61
N ILE A 67 2.30 9.54 5.82
CA ILE A 67 1.55 8.58 5.01
C ILE A 67 1.52 9.03 3.54
N ASP A 68 1.26 10.31 3.26
CA ASP A 68 1.26 10.83 1.90
C ASP A 68 2.63 10.76 1.25
N SER A 69 3.71 11.02 2.00
CA SER A 69 5.08 10.83 1.52
C SER A 69 5.38 9.36 1.19
N LEU A 70 4.98 8.42 2.05
CA LEU A 70 5.11 6.98 1.82
C LEU A 70 4.36 6.54 0.56
N ARG A 71 3.10 6.96 0.42
CA ARG A 71 2.26 6.68 -0.75
C ARG A 71 2.85 7.30 -2.02
N GLY A 72 3.38 8.52 -1.93
CA GLY A 72 4.04 9.21 -3.04
C GLY A 72 5.28 8.47 -3.52
N SER A 73 6.15 8.07 -2.58
CA SER A 73 7.35 7.27 -2.88
C SER A 73 6.99 5.92 -3.50
N TYR A 74 6.02 5.20 -2.94
CA TYR A 74 5.54 3.94 -3.49
C TYR A 74 4.95 4.09 -4.90
N ARG A 75 4.14 5.13 -5.14
CA ARG A 75 3.57 5.43 -6.47
C ARG A 75 4.65 5.72 -7.51
N ARG A 76 5.66 6.52 -7.16
CA ARG A 76 6.80 6.80 -8.06
C ARG A 76 7.55 5.53 -8.42
N GLU A 77 7.82 4.70 -7.42
CA GLU A 77 8.56 3.46 -7.63
C GLU A 77 7.75 2.46 -8.47
N THR A 78 6.46 2.32 -8.18
CA THR A 78 5.53 1.49 -8.96
C THR A 78 5.38 1.98 -10.39
N LYS A 79 5.43 3.29 -10.64
CA LYS A 79 5.41 3.85 -12.00
C LYS A 79 6.63 3.37 -12.79
N LYS A 80 7.83 3.35 -12.20
CA LYS A 80 9.05 2.84 -12.87
C LYS A 80 8.93 1.36 -13.21
N VAL A 81 8.46 0.55 -12.26
CA VAL A 81 8.20 -0.88 -12.46
C VAL A 81 7.22 -1.10 -13.63
N ASN A 82 6.11 -0.37 -13.64
CA ASN A 82 5.09 -0.51 -14.68
C ASN A 82 5.57 0.03 -16.04
N SER A 83 6.34 1.11 -16.07
CA SER A 83 6.93 1.65 -17.30
C SER A 83 7.93 0.68 -17.92
N SER A 84 8.75 0.01 -17.11
CA SER A 84 9.66 -1.04 -17.59
C SER A 84 8.89 -2.21 -18.21
N LYS A 85 7.81 -2.67 -17.56
CA LYS A 85 6.90 -3.69 -18.11
C LYS A 85 6.23 -3.25 -19.42
N ALA A 86 5.77 -2.00 -19.49
CA ALA A 86 5.12 -1.44 -20.68
C ALA A 86 6.08 -1.27 -21.87
N ALA A 87 7.37 -1.09 -21.61
CA ALA A 87 8.42 -1.04 -22.63
C ALA A 87 8.78 -2.42 -23.21
N GLY A 88 8.03 -3.48 -22.88
CA GLY A 88 8.27 -4.84 -23.38
C GLY A 88 9.44 -5.56 -22.73
N MET A 89 9.97 -5.02 -21.62
CA MET A 89 11.02 -5.70 -20.85
C MET A 89 10.44 -6.95 -20.17
N THR A 90 11.11 -8.08 -20.34
CA THR A 90 10.73 -9.38 -19.76
C THR A 90 11.88 -9.93 -18.93
N GLY A 91 11.56 -10.79 -17.96
CA GLY A 91 12.56 -11.43 -17.10
C GLY A 91 13.39 -10.42 -16.30
N GLU A 92 14.72 -10.54 -16.38
CA GLU A 92 15.69 -9.76 -15.60
C GLU A 92 15.77 -8.26 -15.99
N ALA A 93 15.19 -7.87 -17.12
CA ALA A 93 15.15 -6.47 -17.56
C ALA A 93 14.07 -5.64 -16.83
N ILE A 94 13.21 -6.26 -16.02
CA ILE A 94 12.17 -5.56 -15.27
C ILE A 94 12.80 -4.75 -14.14
N TYR A 95 12.50 -3.46 -14.07
CA TYR A 95 12.99 -2.58 -13.00
C TYR A 95 12.62 -3.14 -11.62
N THR A 96 13.65 -3.40 -10.81
CA THR A 96 13.50 -3.84 -9.42
C THR A 96 13.39 -2.62 -8.50
N PRO A 97 12.34 -2.51 -7.67
CA PRO A 97 12.20 -1.43 -6.70
C PRO A 97 13.42 -1.32 -5.78
N LYS A 98 13.93 -0.11 -5.58
CA LYS A 98 15.06 0.16 -4.67
C LYS A 98 14.65 0.39 -3.22
N LEU A 99 13.34 0.53 -2.97
CA LEU A 99 12.81 0.76 -1.63
C LEU A 99 12.75 -0.55 -0.86
N TRP A 100 13.49 -0.68 0.24
CA TRP A 100 13.50 -1.91 1.05
C TRP A 100 12.11 -2.26 1.63
N TYR A 101 11.26 -1.25 1.84
CA TYR A 101 9.90 -1.41 2.36
C TYR A 101 8.83 -1.52 1.26
N TYR A 102 9.23 -1.64 -0.02
CA TYR A 102 8.31 -1.65 -1.16
C TYR A 102 7.20 -2.71 -1.01
N ASP A 103 7.58 -3.93 -0.60
CA ASP A 103 6.64 -5.04 -0.43
C ASP A 103 5.71 -4.82 0.76
N LEU A 104 6.19 -4.17 1.81
CA LEU A 104 5.39 -3.88 3.02
C LEU A 104 4.24 -2.92 2.73
N VAL A 105 4.45 -1.94 1.85
CA VAL A 105 3.43 -0.93 1.50
C VAL A 105 2.55 -1.34 0.30
N SER A 106 2.77 -2.54 -0.25
CA SER A 106 2.06 -3.04 -1.44
C SER A 106 0.53 -3.11 -1.26
N PHE A 107 0.06 -3.34 -0.03
CA PHE A 107 -1.37 -3.39 0.29
C PHE A 107 -2.10 -2.07 0.00
N MET A 108 -1.40 -0.92 0.08
CA MET A 108 -1.99 0.41 -0.06
C MET A 108 -2.56 0.68 -1.46
N LEU A 109 -1.98 0.09 -2.51
CA LEU A 109 -2.48 0.20 -3.89
C LEU A 109 -3.05 -1.11 -4.40
N THR A 110 -3.38 -2.04 -3.51
CA THR A 110 -4.05 -3.27 -3.88
C THR A 110 -5.48 -2.96 -4.33
N LYS A 111 -5.59 -2.49 -5.57
CA LYS A 111 -6.71 -2.83 -6.44
C LYS A 111 -6.52 -4.31 -6.72
N LYS A 112 -6.97 -5.20 -5.83
CA LYS A 112 -7.33 -6.55 -6.26
C LYS A 112 -8.37 -6.35 -7.37
N ARG A 113 -7.92 -6.23 -8.62
CA ARG A 113 -8.64 -6.87 -9.71
C ARG A 113 -8.76 -8.28 -9.20
N LEU A 114 -9.99 -8.68 -8.89
CA LEU A 114 -10.31 -10.09 -8.87
C LEU A 114 -9.77 -10.58 -10.21
N THR A 115 -8.58 -11.18 -10.22
CA THR A 115 -8.16 -11.98 -11.36
C THR A 115 -9.23 -13.04 -11.37
N ALA A 116 -10.17 -12.87 -12.30
CA ALA A 116 -11.22 -13.83 -12.53
C ALA A 116 -10.51 -15.18 -12.52
N VAL A 117 -10.84 -16.00 -11.53
CA VAL A 117 -10.49 -17.41 -11.58
C VAL A 117 -11.02 -17.85 -12.94
N PRO A 118 -10.20 -18.42 -13.84
CA PRO A 118 -10.73 -18.97 -15.07
C PRO A 118 -11.57 -20.19 -14.65
N THR A 119 -12.83 -19.95 -14.29
CA THR A 119 -13.82 -21.00 -14.12
C THR A 119 -13.98 -21.62 -15.49
N LEU A 120 -13.37 -22.80 -15.64
CA LEU A 120 -13.60 -23.72 -16.73
C LEU A 120 -15.09 -24.09 -16.73
N THR A 121 -15.92 -23.30 -17.40
CA THR A 121 -17.31 -23.69 -17.67
C THR A 121 -17.78 -23.07 -18.97
N ARG A 122 -17.40 -23.72 -20.08
CA ARG A 122 -18.33 -24.34 -21.04
C ARG A 122 -17.54 -24.72 -22.30
N TYR A 123 -16.95 -25.90 -22.28
CA TYR A 123 -17.13 -26.77 -23.44
C TYR A 123 -18.65 -27.02 -23.56
N ARG A 124 -19.33 -26.32 -24.45
CA ARG A 124 -20.53 -26.87 -25.06
C ARG A 124 -20.28 -26.93 -26.56
N LEU A 125 -19.87 -28.14 -26.91
CA LEU A 125 -19.70 -28.73 -28.22
C LEU A 125 -20.54 -28.05 -29.31
N ARG A 126 -19.80 -27.56 -30.30
CA ARG A 126 -20.26 -27.37 -31.67
C ARG A 126 -20.57 -28.76 -32.23
N PHE A 127 -21.85 -29.16 -32.26
CA PHE A 127 -22.28 -30.29 -33.08
C PHE A 127 -22.75 -29.77 -34.44
N LYS A 128 -22.11 -30.30 -35.48
CA LYS A 128 -22.38 -30.15 -36.92
C LYS A 128 -23.49 -31.12 -37.36
N SER A 129 -24.14 -30.77 -38.49
CA SER A 129 -24.99 -31.61 -39.37
C SER A 129 -26.37 -31.98 -38.83
N ILE A 130 -27.45 -31.96 -39.62
CA ILE A 130 -27.65 -32.27 -41.05
C ILE A 130 -28.32 -31.14 -41.81
#